data_AF-A0A090PYP7-F1
#
_entry.id   AF-A0A090PYP7-F1
#
_cell.length_a   1.000
_cell.length_b   1.000
_cell.length_c   1.000
_cell.angle_alpha   90.00
_cell.angle_beta   90.00
_cell.angle_gamma   90.00
#
_symmetry.space_group_name_H-M   'P 1'
#
loop_
_entity.id
_entity.type
_entity.pdbx_description
1 polymer ?
#
loop_
_entity_poly.entity_id
_entity_poly.type
_entity_poly.pdbx_seq_one_letter_code
_entity_poly.pdbx_strand_id
1 'polypeptide(L)'
;MSSITDQIQEFQEASKSYIETTIEFHRLRLFKGLTLFLSSSVHKLLSILFITLSAIFLSTAVAFLLGEIWESYSMGFFAVGIFYFIIFLLVLLLTRKKIETNVIQRTSKKFFN
;
A
#
# COMPACT_ATOMS: atom_id res chain seq x y z
N MET A 1 -22.90 24.20 -51.38
CA MET A 1 -21.62 24.11 -50.64
C MET A 1 -21.68 24.71 -49.23
N SER A 2 -22.82 25.30 -48.80
CA SER A 2 -23.00 25.89 -47.46
C SER A 2 -23.38 24.89 -46.36
N SER A 3 -24.14 23.84 -46.68
CA SER A 3 -24.69 22.91 -45.67
C SER A 3 -23.64 22.05 -44.93
N ILE A 4 -22.42 21.90 -45.46
CA ILE A 4 -21.36 21.13 -44.80
C ILE A 4 -20.65 21.98 -43.76
N THR A 5 -20.46 23.27 -44.02
CA THR A 5 -19.81 24.21 -43.10
C THR A 5 -20.66 24.42 -41.85
N ASP A 6 -21.98 24.52 -42.01
CA ASP A 6 -22.92 24.69 -40.88
C ASP A 6 -22.93 23.45 -39.96
N GLN A 7 -22.89 22.24 -40.53
CA GLN A 7 -22.80 21.00 -39.75
C GLN A 7 -21.46 20.85 -39.02
N ILE A 8 -20.36 21.32 -39.63
CA ILE A 8 -19.05 21.33 -38.98
C ILE A 8 -19.03 22.33 -37.82
N GLN A 9 -19.71 23.48 -37.94
CA GLN A 9 -19.82 24.48 -36.86
C GLN A 9 -20.62 23.97 -35.66
N GLU A 10 -21.79 23.35 -35.87
CA GLU A 10 -22.57 22.73 -34.79
C GLU A 10 -21.80 21.59 -34.10
N PHE A 11 -21.07 20.79 -34.87
CA PHE A 11 -20.25 19.71 -34.31
C PHE A 11 -19.07 20.25 -33.47
N GLN A 12 -18.53 21.41 -33.85
CA GLN A 12 -17.42 22.06 -33.14
C GLN A 12 -17.88 22.71 -31.83
N GLU A 13 -19.08 23.28 -31.79
CA GLU A 13 -19.71 23.80 -30.56
C GLU A 13 -20.14 22.68 -29.60
N ALA A 14 -20.75 21.61 -30.11
CA ALA A 14 -21.10 20.44 -29.31
C ALA A 14 -19.87 19.74 -28.72
N SER A 15 -18.77 19.66 -29.50
CA SER A 15 -17.49 19.10 -29.04
C SER A 15 -16.81 19.98 -27.98
N LYS A 16 -16.88 21.31 -28.11
CA LYS A 16 -16.34 22.24 -27.11
C LYS A 16 -17.03 22.09 -25.75
N SER A 17 -18.36 22.04 -25.74
CA SER A 17 -19.16 21.89 -24.53
C SER A 17 -18.91 20.53 -23.84
N TYR A 18 -18.71 19.47 -24.63
CA TYR A 18 -18.42 18.13 -24.10
C TYR A 18 -17.02 18.02 -23.49
N ILE A 19 -16.02 18.70 -24.06
CA ILE A 19 -14.65 18.74 -23.55
C ILE A 19 -14.57 19.58 -22.26
N GLU A 20 -15.27 20.71 -22.19
CA GLU A 20 -15.35 21.53 -20.96
C GLU A 20 -15.93 20.72 -19.79
N THR A 21 -17.01 19.99 -20.02
CA THR A 21 -17.65 19.18 -18.96
C THR A 21 -16.77 17.99 -18.52
N THR A 22 -15.99 17.41 -19.44
CA THR A 22 -15.09 16.28 -19.15
C THR A 22 -13.87 16.71 -18.31
N ILE A 23 -13.35 17.92 -18.55
CA ILE A 23 -12.21 18.50 -17.81
C ILE A 23 -12.60 18.83 -16.37
N GLU A 24 -13.78 19.41 -16.14
CA GLU A 24 -14.27 19.66 -14.77
C GLU A 24 -14.46 18.36 -13.98
N PHE A 25 -15.02 17.33 -14.61
CA PHE A 25 -15.23 16.03 -13.96
C PHE A 25 -13.91 15.34 -13.62
N HIS A 26 -12.88 15.45 -14.47
CA HIS A 26 -11.55 14.92 -14.19
C HIS A 26 -10.86 15.68 -13.06
N ARG A 27 -10.95 17.01 -13.04
CA ARG A 27 -10.36 17.83 -11.99
C ARG A 27 -10.94 17.45 -10.62
N LEU A 28 -12.25 17.24 -10.54
CA LEU A 28 -12.93 16.87 -9.30
C LEU A 28 -12.62 15.43 -8.87
N ARG A 29 -12.54 14.49 -9.81
CA ARG A 29 -12.22 13.07 -9.52
C ARG A 29 -10.76 12.87 -9.12
N LEU A 30 -9.84 13.62 -9.72
CA LEU A 30 -8.44 13.67 -9.31
C LEU A 30 -8.31 14.30 -7.92
N PHE A 31 -8.99 15.42 -7.65
CA PHE A 31 -8.96 16.06 -6.34
C PHE A 31 -9.53 15.14 -5.26
N LYS A 32 -10.69 14.52 -5.50
CA LYS A 32 -11.32 13.57 -4.57
C LYS A 32 -10.45 12.32 -4.36
N GLY A 33 -9.83 11.80 -5.42
CA GLY A 33 -8.86 10.72 -5.34
C GLY A 33 -7.67 11.11 -4.46
N LEU A 34 -7.02 12.23 -4.76
CA LEU A 34 -5.88 12.75 -3.98
C LEU A 34 -6.26 12.98 -2.51
N THR A 35 -7.39 13.61 -2.22
CA THR A 35 -7.83 13.84 -0.84
C THR A 35 -8.12 12.52 -0.10
N LEU A 36 -8.76 11.53 -0.73
CA LEU A 36 -8.99 10.22 -0.13
C LEU A 36 -7.69 9.42 0.04
N PHE A 37 -6.78 9.50 -0.92
CA PHE A 37 -5.45 8.89 -0.84
C PHE A 37 -4.62 9.52 0.27
N LEU A 38 -4.56 10.85 0.37
CA LEU A 38 -3.87 11.55 1.45
C LEU A 38 -4.50 11.23 2.80
N SER A 39 -5.82 11.37 2.93
CA SER A 39 -6.52 11.13 4.19
C SER A 39 -6.36 9.68 4.68
N SER A 40 -6.55 8.70 3.79
CA SER A 40 -6.41 7.28 4.15
C SER A 40 -4.96 6.87 4.37
N SER A 41 -4.00 7.46 3.64
CA SER A 41 -2.58 7.15 3.79
C SER A 41 -2.02 7.74 5.07
N VAL A 42 -2.39 8.96 5.43
CA VAL A 42 -1.96 9.59 6.69
C VAL A 42 -2.45 8.80 7.89
N HIS A 43 -3.72 8.36 7.90
CA HIS A 43 -4.25 7.57 9.01
C HIS A 43 -3.56 6.20 9.13
N LYS A 44 -3.28 5.54 8.00
CA LYS A 44 -2.52 4.28 7.96
C LYS A 44 -1.07 4.46 8.40
N LEU A 45 -0.39 5.50 7.92
CA LEU A 45 0.98 5.85 8.32
C LEU A 45 1.07 6.10 9.82
N LEU A 46 0.14 6.89 10.37
CA LEU A 46 0.11 7.20 11.79
C LEU A 46 -0.14 5.95 12.64
N SER A 47 -1.07 5.08 12.21
CA SER A 47 -1.30 3.78 12.87
C SER A 47 -0.05 2.88 12.84
N ILE A 48 0.59 2.74 11.67
CA ILE A 48 1.83 1.96 11.55
C ILE A 48 2.92 2.52 12.46
N LEU A 49 3.04 3.85 12.54
CA LEU A 49 4.05 4.50 13.36
C LEU A 49 3.82 4.20 14.84
N PHE A 50 2.58 4.36 15.32
CA PHE A 50 2.22 4.05 16.71
C PHE A 50 2.46 2.58 17.07
N ILE A 51 2.06 1.66 16.18
CA ILE A 51 2.27 0.22 16.37
C ILE A 51 3.77 -0.10 16.41
N THR A 52 4.56 0.47 15.50
CA THR A 52 6.01 0.24 15.43
C THR A 52 6.70 0.78 16.68
N LEU A 53 6.32 1.99 17.12
CA LEU A 53 6.87 2.61 18.31
C LEU A 53 6.55 1.78 19.56
N SER A 54 5.30 1.35 19.72
CA SER A 54 4.89 0.47 20.82
C SER A 54 5.64 -0.87 20.80
N ALA A 55 5.83 -1.47 19.62
CA ALA A 55 6.57 -2.72 19.47
C ALA A 55 8.05 -2.58 19.88
N ILE A 56 8.70 -1.46 19.55
CA ILE A 56 10.09 -1.20 19.96
C ILE A 56 10.18 -1.09 21.48
N PHE A 57 9.28 -0.33 22.11
CA PHE A 57 9.24 -0.21 23.56
C PHE A 57 9.02 -1.57 24.25
N LEU A 58 8.07 -2.37 23.75
CA LEU A 58 7.79 -3.69 24.28
C LEU A 58 9.00 -4.62 24.11
N SER A 59 9.62 -4.63 22.93
CA SER A 59 10.84 -5.40 22.66
C SER A 59 11.97 -5.02 23.61
N THR A 60 12.14 -3.73 23.87
CA THR A 60 13.18 -3.21 24.75
C THR A 60 12.91 -3.63 26.20
N ALA A 61 11.66 -3.55 26.65
CA ALA A 61 11.25 -4.02 27.97
C ALA A 61 11.52 -5.52 28.16
N VAL A 62 11.17 -6.36 27.18
CA VAL A 62 11.43 -7.80 27.23
C VAL A 62 12.94 -8.09 27.25
N ALA A 63 13.74 -7.35 26.47
CA ALA A 63 15.19 -7.50 26.48
C ALA A 63 15.81 -7.14 27.84
N PHE A 64 15.33 -6.07 28.49
CA PHE A 64 15.76 -5.70 29.85
C PHE A 64 15.38 -6.77 30.88
N LEU A 65 14.15 -7.28 30.83
CA LEU A 65 13.64 -8.29 31.76
C LEU A 65 14.42 -9.61 31.63
N LEU A 66 14.70 -10.05 30.40
CA LEU A 66 15.55 -11.21 30.13
C LEU A 66 17.01 -10.96 30.50
N GLY A 67 17.50 -9.74 30.30
CA GLY A 67 18.87 -9.34 30.66
C GLY A 67 19.11 -9.35 32.17
N GLU A 68 18.11 -8.97 32.96
CA GLU A 68 18.17 -9.00 34.43
C GLU A 68 18.18 -10.43 34.96
N ILE A 69 17.35 -11.33 34.38
CA ILE A 69 17.35 -12.77 34.74
C ILE A 69 18.70 -13.43 34.45
N TRP A 70 19.39 -13.00 33.39
CA TRP A 70 20.65 -13.58 32.95
C TRP A 70 21.87 -12.82 33.49
N GLU A 71 21.67 -11.83 34.38
CA GLU A 71 22.69 -10.91 34.92
C GLU A 71 23.57 -10.22 33.84
N SER A 72 23.10 -10.21 32.59
CA SER A 72 23.83 -9.70 31.44
C SER A 72 22.87 -9.20 30.37
N TYR A 73 22.83 -7.88 30.19
CA TYR A 73 22.02 -7.22 29.18
C TYR A 73 22.32 -7.71 27.75
N SER A 74 23.58 -8.06 27.46
CA SER A 74 23.97 -8.58 26.15
C SER A 74 23.22 -9.87 25.79
N MET A 75 23.01 -10.75 26.77
CA MET A 75 22.32 -12.02 26.54
C MET A 75 20.81 -11.84 26.37
N GLY A 76 20.22 -10.87 27.09
CA GLY A 76 18.81 -10.47 26.90
C GLY A 76 18.53 -9.96 25.49
N PHE A 77 19.36 -9.07 24.95
CA PHE A 77 19.24 -8.61 23.56
C PHE A 77 19.48 -9.73 22.54
N PHE A 78 20.43 -10.63 22.80
CA PHE A 78 20.72 -11.75 21.91
C PHE A 78 19.53 -12.72 21.82
N ALA A 79 18.88 -13.04 22.94
CA ALA A 79 17.70 -13.89 22.99
C ALA A 79 16.51 -13.28 22.22
N VAL A 80 16.26 -11.98 22.40
CA VAL A 80 15.22 -11.26 21.67
C VAL A 80 15.53 -11.21 20.17
N GLY A 81 16.80 -11.02 19.78
CA GLY A 81 17.25 -11.07 18.39
C GLY A 81 16.99 -12.43 17.73
N ILE A 82 17.32 -13.53 18.41
CA ILE A 82 17.03 -14.89 17.93
C ILE A 82 15.53 -15.12 17.77
N PHE A 83 14.73 -14.66 18.73
CA PHE A 83 13.27 -14.77 18.67
C PHE A 83 12.69 -14.04 17.44
N TYR A 84 13.13 -12.81 17.18
CA TYR A 84 12.72 -12.06 15.98
C TYR A 84 13.21 -12.72 14.68
N PHE A 85 14.42 -13.29 14.68
CA PHE A 85 14.94 -14.00 13.52
C PHE A 85 14.10 -15.23 13.17
N ILE A 86 13.67 -16.00 14.17
CA ILE A 86 12.80 -17.16 14.00
C ILE A 86 11.44 -16.72 13.43
N ILE A 87 10.83 -15.66 13.98
CA ILE A 87 9.57 -15.11 13.47
C ILE A 87 9.74 -14.67 12.01
N PHE A 88 10.81 -13.94 11.69
CA PHE A 88 11.09 -13.48 10.34
C PHE A 88 11.22 -14.64 9.35
N LEU A 89 11.96 -15.69 9.72
CA LEU A 89 12.11 -16.90 8.92
C LEU A 89 10.75 -17.58 8.70
N LEU A 90 9.93 -17.67 9.73
CA LEU A 90 8.60 -18.26 9.67
C LEU A 90 7.68 -17.47 8.72
N VAL A 91 7.67 -16.13 8.83
CA VAL A 91 6.94 -15.25 7.92
C VAL A 91 7.40 -15.40 6.47
N LEU A 92 8.70 -15.52 6.22
CA LEU A 92 9.24 -15.76 4.87
C LEU A 92 8.76 -17.09 4.29
N LEU A 93 8.74 -18.16 5.08
CA LEU A 93 8.25 -19.47 4.65
C LEU A 93 6.75 -19.45 4.32
N LEU A 94 5.92 -18.82 5.17
CA LEU A 94 4.49 -18.67 4.91
C LEU A 94 4.22 -17.81 3.68
N THR A 95 4.95 -16.70 3.55
CA THR A 95 4.81 -15.77 2.43
C THR A 95 5.22 -16.45 1.12
N ARG A 96 6.30 -17.24 1.12
CA ARG A 96 6.68 -18.06 -0.04
C ARG A 96 5.58 -19.03 -0.46
N LYS A 97 4.98 -19.78 0.48
CA LYS A 97 3.84 -20.67 0.19
C LYS A 97 2.64 -19.92 -0.40
N LYS A 98 2.34 -18.72 0.13
CA LYS A 98 1.19 -17.91 -0.30
C LYS A 98 1.43 -17.25 -1.66
N ILE A 99 2.65 -16.82 -1.95
CA ILE A 99 3.09 -16.26 -3.23
C ILE A 99 3.11 -17.34 -4.31
N GLU A 100 3.69 -18.51 -4.05
CA GLU A 100 3.69 -19.62 -5.02
C GLU A 100 2.27 -19.98 -5.45
N THR A 101 1.33 -20.09 -4.50
CA THR A 101 -0.07 -20.43 -4.81
C THR A 101 -0.75 -19.34 -5.64
N ASN A 102 -0.55 -18.07 -5.33
CA ASN A 102 -1.17 -16.97 -6.10
C ASN A 102 -0.52 -16.78 -7.48
N VAL A 103 0.80 -16.88 -7.57
CA VAL A 103 1.54 -16.62 -8.83
C VAL A 103 1.32 -17.76 -9.83
N ILE A 104 1.37 -19.03 -9.41
CA ILE A 104 1.18 -20.18 -10.31
C ILE A 104 -0.25 -20.20 -10.89
N GLN A 105 -1.28 -19.89 -10.08
CA GLN A 105 -2.66 -19.85 -10.56
C GLN A 105 -2.93 -18.71 -11.56
N ARG A 106 -2.20 -17.57 -11.43
CA ARG A 106 -2.35 -16.44 -12.37
C ARG A 106 -1.56 -16.63 -13.66
N THR A 107 -0.39 -17.25 -13.61
CA THR A 107 0.44 -17.50 -14.80
C THR A 107 -0.10 -18.66 -15.63
N SER A 108 -0.65 -19.71 -15.01
CA SER A 108 -1.22 -20.85 -15.74
C SER A 108 -2.39 -20.45 -16.67
N LYS A 109 -3.21 -19.45 -16.30
CA LYS A 109 -4.31 -18.98 -17.15
C LYS A 109 -3.88 -18.11 -18.34
N LYS A 110 -2.66 -17.57 -18.33
CA LYS A 110 -2.09 -16.78 -19.43
C LYS A 110 -1.22 -17.61 -20.38
N PHE A 111 -0.83 -18.82 -19.99
CA PHE A 111 -0.01 -19.72 -20.82
C PHE A 111 -0.81 -20.88 -21.45
N PHE A 112 -1.95 -21.25 -20.89
CA PHE A 112 -2.85 -22.28 -21.43
C PHE A 112 -4.12 -21.71 -22.09
N ASN A 113 -4.13 -20.41 -22.44
CA ASN A 113 -5.16 -19.79 -23.28
C ASN A 113 -4.54 -18.69 -24.14
#